data_AF-A0A023JDV9-F1
#
_entry.id   AF-A0A023JDV9-F1
#
_cell.length_a   1.000
_cell.length_b   1.000
_cell.length_c   1.000
_cell.angle_alpha   90.00
_cell.angle_beta   90.00
_cell.angle_gamma   90.00
#
_symmetry.space_group_name_H-M   'P 1'
#
loop_
_entity.id
_entity.type
_entity.pdbx_description
1 polymer ?
#
loop_
_entity_poly.entity_id
_entity_poly.type
_entity_poly.pdbx_seq_one_letter_code
_entity_poly.pdbx_strand_id
1 'polypeptide(L)'
;MAAEQGVHISKVAESGPGLAFIAYPRAVTLMPVAPLWAALFFFMLLLLGLDSQGGMYVFQLFDYYSASGTTLLWQAFWECVVVAWVYGADRFMDDIACMIGYRPCPWMKWCWSFFTPLVCMGIFIFNVVYYEPLVYNNTYVYPWWGEAMGWAFALSSMLCVPLHLLGCLLRAKGTMAERWQHLTQPIWGLHHLEYRAQDADVRGLTTLTPVSESSKVVVVESVM
;
A
#
# COMPACT_ATOMS: atom_id res chain seq x y z
N MET A 1 -11.67 -28.59 0.15
CA MET A 1 -12.29 -27.90 1.31
C MET A 1 -13.81 -27.94 1.32
N ALA A 2 -14.58 -27.12 0.58
CA ALA A 2 -16.05 -27.18 0.65
C ALA A 2 -16.66 -28.53 0.20
N ALA A 3 -16.09 -29.15 -0.84
CA ALA A 3 -16.50 -30.48 -1.28
C ALA A 3 -16.00 -31.64 -0.38
N GLU A 4 -14.98 -31.41 0.45
CA GLU A 4 -14.40 -32.45 1.33
C GLU A 4 -15.01 -32.45 2.73
N GLN A 5 -15.62 -31.32 3.14
CA GLN A 5 -16.21 -31.16 4.48
C GLN A 5 -17.74 -31.25 4.49
N GLY A 6 -18.39 -31.39 3.33
CA GLY A 6 -19.84 -31.60 3.23
C GLY A 6 -20.67 -30.42 3.75
N VAL A 7 -20.10 -29.21 3.78
CA VAL A 7 -20.77 -28.00 4.29
C VAL A 7 -21.08 -27.06 3.12
N HIS A 8 -22.24 -26.40 3.18
CA HIS A 8 -22.66 -25.43 2.17
C HIS A 8 -21.59 -24.34 1.98
N ILE A 9 -21.32 -23.96 0.72
CA ILE A 9 -20.21 -23.05 0.34
C ILE A 9 -20.23 -21.73 1.14
N SER A 10 -21.42 -21.27 1.55
CA SER A 10 -21.60 -20.07 2.36
C SER A 10 -21.04 -20.17 3.79
N LYS A 11 -20.87 -21.38 4.36
CA LYS A 11 -20.25 -21.59 5.67
C LYS A 11 -18.72 -21.68 5.62
N VAL A 12 -18.15 -22.01 4.48
CA VAL A 12 -16.69 -22.08 4.27
C VAL A 12 -16.14 -20.73 3.78
N ALA A 13 -17.03 -19.89 3.21
CA ALA A 13 -16.72 -18.56 2.71
C ALA A 13 -16.90 -17.44 3.75
N GLU A 14 -17.10 -17.75 5.04
CA GLU A 14 -17.04 -16.71 6.08
C GLU A 14 -15.60 -16.18 6.20
N SER A 15 -15.37 -15.00 5.63
CA SER A 15 -14.20 -14.17 5.91
C SER A 15 -14.19 -13.86 7.40
N GLY A 16 -13.21 -14.40 8.11
CA GLY A 16 -13.16 -14.29 9.56
C GLY A 16 -11.93 -14.97 10.17
N PRO A 17 -11.87 -15.10 11.50
CA PRO A 17 -10.73 -15.65 12.23
C PRO A 17 -10.37 -17.08 11.80
N GLY A 18 -11.29 -17.85 11.20
CA GLY A 18 -11.01 -19.16 10.63
C GLY A 18 -9.92 -19.16 9.54
N LEU A 19 -9.79 -18.06 8.78
CA LEU A 19 -8.69 -17.90 7.82
C LEU A 19 -7.34 -17.73 8.54
N ALA A 20 -7.32 -16.99 9.65
CA ALA A 20 -6.14 -16.83 10.49
C ALA A 20 -5.75 -18.13 11.23
N PHE A 21 -6.71 -19.01 11.55
CA PHE A 21 -6.43 -20.29 12.23
C PHE A 21 -6.14 -21.47 11.29
N ILE A 22 -6.40 -21.34 9.97
CA ILE A 22 -6.19 -22.41 8.99
C ILE A 22 -5.16 -22.03 7.93
N ALA A 23 -5.25 -20.84 7.34
CA ALA A 23 -4.35 -20.41 6.27
C ALA A 23 -3.02 -19.86 6.81
N TYR A 24 -3.06 -19.11 7.92
CA TYR A 24 -1.85 -18.51 8.51
C TYR A 24 -0.83 -19.54 9.01
N PRO A 25 -1.20 -20.62 9.73
CA PRO A 25 -0.25 -21.66 10.12
C PRO A 25 0.43 -22.29 8.91
N ARG A 26 -0.33 -22.46 7.81
CA ARG A 26 0.17 -22.99 6.54
C ARG A 26 1.17 -22.05 5.88
N ALA A 27 0.92 -20.74 5.90
CA ALA A 27 1.84 -19.74 5.37
C ALA A 27 3.11 -19.61 6.23
N VAL A 28 2.98 -19.65 7.56
CA VAL A 28 4.10 -19.56 8.51
C VAL A 28 5.05 -20.75 8.37
N THR A 29 4.54 -21.95 8.07
CA THR A 29 5.40 -23.12 7.80
C THR A 29 6.27 -23.00 6.55
N LEU A 30 5.97 -22.04 5.65
CA LEU A 30 6.73 -21.79 4.43
C LEU A 30 7.83 -20.72 4.61
N MET A 31 7.86 -20.02 5.75
CA MET A 31 8.86 -18.99 6.04
C MET A 31 10.07 -19.56 6.82
N PRO A 32 11.29 -19.05 6.59
CA PRO A 32 12.45 -19.45 7.39
C PRO A 32 12.23 -19.06 8.87
N VAL A 33 12.61 -19.95 9.79
CA VAL A 33 12.37 -19.81 11.25
C VAL A 33 10.88 -19.89 11.63
N ALA A 34 10.08 -20.68 10.90
CA ALA A 34 8.66 -20.96 11.16
C ALA A 34 8.25 -21.15 12.65
N PRO A 35 8.96 -21.90 13.50
CA PRO A 35 8.54 -22.09 14.90
C PRO A 35 8.56 -20.80 15.72
N LEU A 36 9.43 -19.84 15.41
CA LEU A 36 9.49 -18.56 16.10
C LEU A 36 8.31 -17.65 15.69
N TRP A 37 8.01 -17.59 14.39
CA TRP A 37 6.87 -16.83 13.88
C TRP A 37 5.54 -17.41 14.35
N ALA A 38 5.42 -18.74 14.40
CA ALA A 38 4.25 -19.41 14.96
C ALA A 38 4.11 -19.12 16.46
N ALA A 39 5.20 -19.23 17.22
CA ALA A 39 5.19 -18.94 18.66
C ALA A 39 4.78 -17.50 18.95
N LEU A 40 5.31 -16.50 18.23
CA LEU A 40 4.94 -15.10 18.40
C LEU A 40 3.47 -14.82 18.01
N PHE A 41 2.99 -15.41 16.92
CA PHE A 41 1.61 -15.25 16.47
C PHE A 41 0.61 -15.86 17.48
N PHE A 42 0.84 -17.09 17.92
CA PHE A 42 -0.01 -17.73 18.93
C PHE A 42 0.14 -17.09 20.31
N PHE A 43 1.32 -16.57 20.67
CA PHE A 43 1.53 -15.81 21.89
C PHE A 43 0.77 -14.48 21.89
N MET A 44 0.74 -13.77 20.76
CA MET A 44 -0.10 -12.57 20.56
C MET A 44 -1.58 -12.91 20.72
N LEU A 45 -2.07 -13.96 20.05
CA LEU A 45 -3.47 -14.39 20.17
C LEU A 45 -3.83 -14.87 21.59
N LEU A 46 -2.88 -15.50 22.28
CA LEU A 46 -3.03 -16.01 23.64
C LEU A 46 -3.04 -14.86 24.66
N LEU A 47 -2.21 -13.82 24.50
CA LEU A 47 -2.29 -12.59 25.31
C LEU A 47 -3.62 -11.86 25.11
N LEU A 48 -4.14 -11.85 23.88
CA LEU A 48 -5.40 -11.20 23.55
C LEU A 48 -6.64 -11.99 24.05
N GLY A 49 -6.54 -13.33 24.07
CA GLY A 49 -7.57 -14.23 24.57
C GLY A 49 -7.53 -14.46 26.09
N LEU A 50 -6.39 -14.28 26.74
CA LEU A 50 -6.23 -14.49 28.19
C LEU A 50 -6.77 -13.34 29.05
N ASP A 51 -6.94 -12.14 28.51
CA ASP A 51 -7.29 -10.97 29.34
C ASP A 51 -8.78 -10.90 29.75
N SER A 52 -9.72 -11.56 29.04
CA SER A 52 -11.09 -11.79 29.55
C SER A 52 -11.96 -12.61 28.59
N GLN A 53 -13.12 -13.11 29.07
CA GLN A 53 -14.22 -13.57 28.20
C GLN A 53 -14.71 -12.51 27.18
N GLY A 54 -14.25 -11.25 27.31
CA GLY A 54 -14.55 -10.13 26.41
C GLY A 54 -13.49 -9.87 25.33
N GLY A 55 -12.34 -10.56 25.34
CA GLY A 55 -11.20 -10.24 24.45
C GLY A 55 -11.52 -10.29 22.96
N MET A 56 -12.39 -11.21 22.53
CA MET A 56 -12.83 -11.31 21.13
C MET A 56 -13.64 -10.09 20.67
N TYR A 57 -14.40 -9.44 21.56
CA TYR A 57 -15.12 -8.22 21.22
C TYR A 57 -14.15 -7.06 20.98
N VAL A 58 -13.16 -6.91 21.86
CA VAL A 58 -12.12 -5.89 21.70
C VAL A 58 -11.29 -6.16 20.44
N PHE A 59 -10.96 -7.42 20.17
CA PHE A 59 -10.26 -7.85 18.96
C PHE A 59 -11.02 -7.47 17.70
N GLN A 60 -12.30 -7.82 17.61
CA GLN A 60 -13.09 -7.55 16.42
C GLN A 60 -13.31 -6.06 16.21
N LEU A 61 -13.47 -5.29 17.29
CA LEU A 61 -13.55 -3.84 17.22
C LEU A 61 -12.24 -3.25 16.66
N PHE A 62 -11.09 -3.71 17.17
CA PHE A 62 -9.78 -3.28 16.67
C PHE A 62 -9.56 -3.69 15.21
N ASP A 63 -9.84 -4.94 14.86
CA ASP A 63 -9.69 -5.46 13.51
C ASP A 63 -10.57 -4.67 12.53
N TYR A 64 -11.84 -4.43 12.88
CA TYR A 64 -12.79 -3.72 12.02
C TYR A 64 -12.49 -2.23 11.86
N TYR A 65 -12.11 -1.51 12.93
CA TYR A 65 -11.90 -0.06 12.83
C TYR A 65 -10.45 0.36 12.59
N SER A 66 -9.46 -0.44 13.00
CA SER A 66 -8.04 -0.11 12.84
C SER A 66 -7.43 -0.76 11.60
N ALA A 67 -7.71 -2.04 11.37
CA ALA A 67 -7.02 -2.85 10.35
C ALA A 67 -7.88 -3.18 9.12
N SER A 68 -9.18 -2.91 9.14
CA SER A 68 -10.10 -3.18 8.04
C SER A 68 -10.10 -2.09 6.97
N GLY A 69 -10.85 -2.32 5.90
CA GLY A 69 -10.76 -1.63 4.62
C GLY A 69 -10.82 -0.10 4.67
N THR A 70 -11.52 0.54 5.60
CA THR A 70 -11.68 2.01 5.61
C THR A 70 -10.36 2.76 5.87
N THR A 71 -9.60 2.36 6.89
CA THR A 71 -8.31 2.97 7.22
C THR A 71 -7.26 2.64 6.16
N LEU A 72 -7.24 1.39 5.68
CA LEU A 72 -6.33 0.95 4.63
C LEU A 72 -6.56 1.69 3.31
N LEU A 73 -7.82 1.88 2.89
CA LEU A 73 -8.15 2.61 1.67
C LEU A 73 -7.73 4.09 1.76
N TRP A 74 -7.89 4.71 2.93
CA TRP A 74 -7.42 6.08 3.18
C TRP A 74 -5.90 6.20 3.10
N GLN A 75 -5.17 5.24 3.70
CA GLN A 75 -3.72 5.20 3.63
C GLN A 75 -3.23 4.97 2.19
N ALA A 76 -3.80 3.97 1.49
CA ALA A 76 -3.47 3.68 0.10
C ALA A 76 -3.74 4.86 -0.83
N PHE A 77 -4.81 5.63 -0.58
CA PHE A 77 -5.09 6.87 -1.30
C PHE A 77 -3.94 7.88 -1.14
N TRP A 78 -3.53 8.19 0.10
CA TRP A 78 -2.44 9.12 0.34
C TRP A 78 -1.10 8.63 -0.20
N GLU A 79 -0.81 7.34 -0.11
CA GLU A 79 0.40 6.75 -0.70
C GLU A 79 0.42 6.92 -2.22
N CYS A 80 -0.69 6.61 -2.90
CA CYS A 80 -0.81 6.84 -4.34
C CYS A 80 -0.64 8.31 -4.68
N VAL A 81 -1.23 9.21 -3.87
CA VAL A 81 -1.14 10.65 -4.11
C VAL A 81 0.30 11.15 -4.01
N VAL A 82 1.00 10.72 -2.95
CA VAL A 82 2.39 11.10 -2.71
C VAL A 82 3.29 10.55 -3.82
N VAL A 83 3.14 9.29 -4.21
CA VAL A 83 3.99 8.69 -5.27
C VAL A 83 3.71 9.34 -6.63
N ALA A 84 2.44 9.51 -7.00
CA ALA A 84 2.07 9.96 -8.34
C ALA A 84 2.31 11.45 -8.57
N TRP A 85 1.94 12.32 -7.62
CA TRP A 85 1.98 13.77 -7.80
C TRP A 85 3.07 14.48 -6.98
N VAL A 86 3.39 14.02 -5.77
CA VAL A 86 4.42 14.68 -4.94
C VAL A 86 5.82 14.26 -5.37
N TYR A 87 6.07 12.95 -5.47
CA TYR A 87 7.33 12.41 -5.97
C TYR A 87 7.44 12.55 -7.50
N GLY A 88 6.32 12.29 -8.18
CA GLY A 88 6.16 12.44 -9.62
C GLY A 88 6.18 11.09 -10.34
N ALA A 89 5.09 10.80 -11.06
CA ALA A 89 4.90 9.52 -11.74
C ALA A 89 5.98 9.22 -12.81
N ASP A 90 6.53 10.23 -13.47
CA ASP A 90 7.65 10.03 -14.43
C ASP A 90 8.93 9.59 -13.73
N ARG A 91 9.24 10.19 -12.58
CA ARG A 91 10.42 9.80 -11.77
C ARG A 91 10.28 8.37 -11.26
N PHE A 92 9.08 8.00 -10.82
CA PHE A 92 8.79 6.65 -10.38
C PHE A 92 8.95 5.61 -11.51
N MET A 93 8.51 5.92 -12.73
CA MET A 93 8.71 5.04 -13.88
C MET A 93 10.19 4.91 -14.27
N ASP A 94 10.98 5.97 -14.08
CA ASP A 94 12.42 5.95 -14.30
C ASP A 94 13.13 5.07 -13.28
N ASP A 95 12.75 5.15 -12.00
CA ASP A 95 13.29 4.29 -10.95
C ASP A 95 12.93 2.82 -11.20
N ILE A 96 11.68 2.52 -11.60
CA ILE A 96 11.28 1.18 -11.99
C ILE A 96 12.13 0.68 -13.16
N ALA A 97 12.34 1.52 -14.18
CA ALA A 97 13.15 1.17 -15.32
C ALA A 97 14.60 0.85 -14.95
N CYS A 98 15.15 1.53 -13.94
CA CYS A 98 16.46 1.23 -13.39
C CYS A 98 16.49 -0.13 -12.64
N MET A 99 15.42 -0.49 -11.95
CA MET A 99 15.32 -1.77 -11.23
C MET A 99 15.12 -2.97 -12.17
N ILE A 100 14.31 -2.81 -13.21
CA ILE A 100 13.92 -3.92 -14.10
C ILE A 100 14.66 -3.93 -15.44
N GLY A 101 15.39 -2.86 -15.79
CA GLY A 101 16.17 -2.72 -17.02
C GLY A 101 15.41 -2.24 -18.25
N TYR A 102 14.10 -1.95 -18.15
CA TYR A 102 13.29 -1.39 -19.24
C TYR A 102 12.17 -0.49 -18.71
N ARG A 103 11.74 0.51 -19.49
CA ARG A 103 10.62 1.38 -19.10
C ARG A 103 9.27 0.66 -19.27
N PRO A 104 8.43 0.54 -18.22
CA PRO A 104 7.10 -0.05 -18.37
C PRO A 104 6.20 0.79 -19.26
N CYS A 105 5.15 0.16 -19.82
CA CYS A 105 4.22 0.82 -20.73
C CYS A 105 3.59 2.08 -20.10
N PRO A 106 3.44 3.19 -20.85
CA PRO A 106 2.86 4.44 -20.34
C PRO A 106 1.43 4.30 -19.80
N TRP A 107 0.66 3.30 -20.25
CA TRP A 107 -0.69 3.04 -19.70
C TRP A 107 -0.66 2.73 -18.20
N MET A 108 0.38 2.03 -17.73
CA MET A 108 0.51 1.68 -16.31
C MET A 108 0.71 2.91 -15.42
N LYS A 109 1.34 3.97 -15.97
CA LYS A 109 1.43 5.29 -15.33
C LYS A 109 0.04 5.87 -15.05
N TRP A 110 -0.86 5.81 -16.03
CA TRP A 110 -2.24 6.33 -15.89
C TRP A 110 -3.05 5.53 -14.88
N CYS A 111 -2.89 4.20 -14.87
CA CYS A 111 -3.53 3.34 -13.89
C CYS A 111 -3.15 3.74 -12.45
N TRP A 112 -1.87 3.86 -12.15
CA TRP A 112 -1.41 4.17 -10.79
C TRP A 112 -1.58 5.64 -10.41
N SER A 113 -1.45 6.56 -11.38
CA SER A 113 -1.56 7.98 -11.10
C SER A 113 -3.00 8.46 -11.00
N PHE A 114 -3.97 7.86 -11.69
CA PHE A 114 -5.34 8.39 -11.72
C PHE A 114 -6.38 7.35 -11.33
N PHE A 115 -6.31 6.15 -11.90
CA PHE A 115 -7.38 5.16 -11.70
C PHE A 115 -7.36 4.59 -10.28
N THR A 116 -6.21 4.16 -9.78
CA THR A 116 -6.05 3.63 -8.41
C THR A 116 -6.54 4.60 -7.35
N PRO A 117 -6.07 5.86 -7.26
CA PRO A 117 -6.55 6.78 -6.23
C PRO A 117 -8.04 7.11 -6.38
N LEU A 118 -8.58 7.15 -7.61
CA LEU A 118 -10.01 7.36 -7.85
C LEU A 118 -10.85 6.19 -7.33
N VAL A 119 -10.44 4.95 -7.61
CA VAL A 119 -11.13 3.75 -7.11
C VAL A 119 -11.02 3.65 -5.58
N CYS A 120 -9.83 3.86 -5.01
CA CYS A 120 -9.64 3.87 -3.55
C CYS A 120 -10.54 4.90 -2.86
N MET A 121 -10.59 6.13 -3.40
CA MET A 121 -11.45 7.18 -2.86
C MET A 121 -12.94 6.86 -3.05
N GLY A 122 -13.33 6.29 -4.20
CA GLY A 122 -14.70 5.89 -4.48
C GLY A 122 -15.21 4.81 -3.53
N ILE A 123 -14.41 3.77 -3.29
CA ILE A 123 -14.75 2.70 -2.33
C ILE A 123 -14.79 3.27 -0.91
N PHE A 124 -13.87 4.16 -0.55
CA PHE A 124 -13.87 4.82 0.76
C PHE A 124 -15.16 5.62 0.99
N ILE A 125 -15.56 6.47 0.03
CA ILE A 125 -16.80 7.25 0.12
C ILE A 125 -18.02 6.32 0.21
N PHE A 126 -18.06 5.28 -0.63
CA PHE A 126 -19.15 4.31 -0.60
C PHE A 126 -19.26 3.64 0.78
N ASN A 127 -18.14 3.25 1.37
CA ASN A 127 -18.10 2.64 2.70
C ASN A 127 -18.56 3.60 3.81
N VAL A 128 -18.20 4.88 3.72
CA VAL A 128 -18.65 5.92 4.68
C VAL A 128 -20.15 6.22 4.54
N VAL A 129 -20.68 6.26 3.31
CA VAL A 129 -22.10 6.56 3.05
C VAL A 129 -22.99 5.40 3.45
N TYR A 130 -22.59 4.17 3.13
CA TYR A 130 -23.31 2.94 3.46
C TYR A 130 -22.69 2.25 4.67
N TYR A 131 -22.35 3.05 5.68
CA TYR A 131 -21.75 2.55 6.91
C TYR A 131 -22.79 1.73 7.69
N GLU A 132 -22.45 0.47 7.96
CA GLU A 132 -23.22 -0.40 8.84
C GLU A 132 -22.46 -0.61 10.15
N PRO A 133 -23.12 -0.44 11.32
CA PRO A 133 -22.46 -0.63 12.60
C PRO A 133 -22.02 -2.08 12.76
N LEU A 134 -20.85 -2.27 13.38
CA LEU A 134 -20.30 -3.59 13.65
C LEU A 134 -21.26 -4.41 14.53
N VAL A 135 -21.63 -5.61 14.09
CA VAL A 135 -22.42 -6.58 14.86
C VAL A 135 -21.58 -7.84 15.09
N TYR A 136 -21.43 -8.25 16.34
CA TYR A 136 -20.78 -9.53 16.68
C TYR A 136 -21.81 -10.65 16.69
N ASN A 137 -21.54 -11.70 15.89
CA ASN A 137 -22.36 -12.91 15.79
C ASN A 137 -23.85 -12.67 15.47
N ASN A 138 -24.19 -11.56 14.80
CA ASN A 138 -25.57 -11.15 14.46
C ASN A 138 -26.55 -10.98 15.65
N THR A 139 -26.06 -11.09 16.89
CA THR A 139 -26.88 -10.97 18.11
C THR A 139 -26.42 -9.85 19.03
N TYR A 140 -25.15 -9.42 18.93
CA TYR A 140 -24.59 -8.39 19.78
C TYR A 140 -24.25 -7.14 18.96
N VAL A 141 -25.00 -6.07 19.19
CA VAL A 141 -24.73 -4.73 18.64
C VAL A 141 -23.84 -3.98 19.61
N TYR A 142 -22.73 -3.42 19.13
CA TYR A 142 -21.86 -2.63 20.00
C TYR A 142 -22.60 -1.39 20.51
N PRO A 143 -22.42 -1.03 21.79
CA PRO A 143 -22.95 0.22 22.31
C PRO A 143 -22.26 1.42 21.65
N TRP A 144 -22.93 2.57 21.66
CA TRP A 144 -22.45 3.81 21.03
C TRP A 144 -21.05 4.24 21.50
N TRP A 145 -20.67 3.93 22.75
CA TRP A 145 -19.32 4.23 23.25
C TRP A 145 -18.25 3.35 22.59
N GLY A 146 -18.58 2.10 22.26
CA GLY A 146 -17.68 1.17 21.58
C GLY A 146 -17.45 1.58 20.13
N GLU A 147 -18.49 2.02 19.46
CA GLU A 147 -18.41 2.64 18.13
C GLU A 147 -17.58 3.92 18.16
N ALA A 148 -17.79 4.80 19.15
CA ALA A 148 -16.98 6.01 19.32
C ALA A 148 -15.49 5.69 19.53
N MET A 149 -15.17 4.65 20.31
CA MET A 149 -13.79 4.18 20.47
C MET A 149 -13.21 3.61 19.16
N GLY A 150 -14.01 2.85 18.39
CA GLY A 150 -13.62 2.35 17.08
C GLY A 150 -13.25 3.48 16.12
N TRP A 151 -14.14 4.47 15.98
CA TRP A 151 -13.88 5.66 15.17
C TRP A 151 -12.68 6.47 15.67
N ALA A 152 -12.45 6.56 16.98
CA ALA A 152 -11.26 7.21 17.52
C ALA A 152 -9.96 6.52 17.08
N PHE A 153 -9.92 5.19 17.09
CA PHE A 153 -8.77 4.44 16.56
C PHE A 153 -8.59 4.63 15.05
N ALA A 154 -9.68 4.56 14.29
CA ALA A 154 -9.65 4.79 12.84
C ALA A 154 -9.10 6.19 12.50
N LEU A 155 -9.65 7.23 13.14
CA LEU A 155 -9.24 8.61 12.94
C LEU A 155 -7.81 8.88 13.40
N SER A 156 -7.35 8.22 14.47
CA SER A 156 -5.97 8.36 14.95
C SER A 156 -4.96 7.96 13.88
N SER A 157 -5.21 6.86 13.16
CA SER A 157 -4.37 6.43 12.04
C SER A 157 -4.53 7.36 10.83
N MET A 158 -5.78 7.67 10.44
CA MET A 158 -6.08 8.51 9.27
C MET A 158 -5.48 9.91 9.35
N LEU A 159 -5.42 10.49 10.57
CA LEU A 159 -4.88 11.82 10.80
C LEU A 159 -3.34 11.83 10.90
N CYS A 160 -2.68 10.70 11.10
CA CYS A 160 -1.22 10.66 11.27
C CYS A 160 -0.48 11.25 10.07
N VAL A 161 -0.88 10.88 8.85
CA VAL A 161 -0.28 11.37 7.59
C VAL A 161 -0.45 12.89 7.41
N PRO A 162 -1.67 13.46 7.44
CA PRO A 162 -1.84 14.91 7.28
C PRO A 162 -1.26 15.71 8.45
N LEU A 163 -1.32 15.20 9.68
CA LEU A 163 -0.70 15.86 10.84
C LEU A 163 0.82 15.88 10.74
N HIS A 164 1.44 14.80 10.26
CA HIS A 164 2.88 14.77 10.04
C HIS A 164 3.30 15.77 8.97
N LEU A 165 2.57 15.83 7.84
CA LEU A 165 2.79 16.82 6.79
C LEU A 165 2.67 18.26 7.33
N LEU A 166 1.61 18.54 8.09
CA LEU A 166 1.39 19.84 8.70
C LEU A 166 2.49 20.18 9.72
N GLY A 167 2.89 19.21 10.56
CA GLY A 167 3.98 19.37 11.52
C GLY A 167 5.31 19.69 10.84
N CYS A 168 5.64 19.03 9.73
CA CYS A 168 6.83 19.33 8.93
C CYS A 168 6.75 20.72 8.30
N LEU A 169 5.59 21.12 7.77
CA LEU A 169 5.37 22.46 7.19
C LEU A 169 5.48 23.58 8.23
N LEU A 170 5.01 23.35 9.46
CA LEU A 170 5.09 24.33 10.54
C LEU A 170 6.51 24.46 11.11
N ARG A 171 7.28 23.36 11.17
CA ARG A 171 8.65 23.35 11.69
C ARG A 171 9.71 23.82 10.68
N ALA A 172 9.43 23.72 9.38
CA ALA A 172 10.34 24.20 8.35
C ALA A 172 10.48 25.73 8.40
N LYS A 173 11.70 26.24 8.26
CA LYS A 173 12.01 27.69 8.23
C LYS A 173 11.88 28.19 6.78
N GLY A 174 11.34 29.41 6.58
CA GLY A 174 11.22 30.05 5.26
C GLY A 174 9.79 30.43 4.87
N THR A 175 9.57 30.79 3.60
CA THR A 175 8.23 31.05 3.04
C THR A 175 7.49 29.74 2.71
N MET A 176 6.15 29.74 2.63
CA MET A 176 5.36 28.51 2.43
C MET A 176 5.75 27.74 1.15
N ALA A 177 6.13 28.43 0.08
CA ALA A 177 6.56 27.82 -1.17
C ALA A 177 7.95 27.16 -1.05
N GLU A 178 8.91 27.84 -0.41
CA GLU A 178 10.25 27.29 -0.18
C GLU A 178 10.21 26.09 0.76
N ARG A 179 9.36 26.12 1.79
CA ARG A 179 9.14 24.98 2.70
C ARG A 179 8.61 23.77 1.94
N TRP A 180 7.59 23.97 1.09
CA TRP A 180 7.02 22.90 0.29
C TRP A 180 8.06 22.32 -0.67
N GLN A 181 8.80 23.18 -1.38
CA GLN A 181 9.86 22.74 -2.29
C GLN A 181 10.96 21.96 -1.55
N HIS A 182 11.38 22.43 -0.37
CA HIS A 182 12.39 21.74 0.43
C HIS A 182 11.88 20.39 0.96
N LEU A 183 10.61 20.29 1.38
CA LEU A 183 10.02 19.05 1.91
C LEU A 183 9.70 18.01 0.82
N THR A 184 9.48 18.45 -0.42
CA THR A 184 9.19 17.57 -1.57
C THR A 184 10.43 17.16 -2.35
N GLN A 185 11.62 17.64 -1.96
CA GLN A 185 12.87 17.17 -2.52
C GLN A 185 13.21 15.77 -1.97
N PRO A 186 13.27 14.73 -2.83
CA PRO A 186 13.68 13.40 -2.38
C PRO A 186 15.17 13.41 -2.01
N ILE A 187 15.52 12.65 -0.98
CA ILE A 187 16.90 12.44 -0.56
C ILE A 187 17.53 11.41 -1.50
N TRP A 188 18.57 11.81 -2.22
CA TRP A 188 19.28 10.90 -3.13
C TRP A 188 20.37 10.13 -2.37
N GLY A 189 20.28 8.81 -2.38
CA GLY A 189 21.37 7.93 -1.95
C GLY A 189 22.50 7.85 -2.97
N LEU A 190 23.68 7.40 -2.53
CA LEU A 190 24.89 7.24 -3.37
C LEU A 190 24.63 6.45 -4.66
N HIS A 191 23.89 5.34 -4.59
CA HIS A 191 23.55 4.52 -5.76
C HIS A 191 22.70 5.26 -6.81
N HIS A 192 21.83 6.19 -6.41
CA HIS A 192 21.05 6.99 -7.35
C HIS A 192 21.90 8.03 -8.08
N LEU A 193 22.98 8.50 -7.43
CA LEU A 193 23.91 9.48 -8.00
C LEU A 193 24.89 8.83 -8.97
N GLU A 194 25.42 7.65 -8.65
CA GLU A 194 26.30 6.87 -9.54
C GLU A 194 25.61 6.57 -10.88
N TYR A 195 24.34 6.16 -10.83
CA TYR A 195 23.57 5.87 -12.03
C TYR A 195 23.28 7.13 -12.87
N ARG A 196 22.84 8.24 -12.23
CA ARG A 196 22.61 9.50 -12.95
C ARG A 196 23.89 10.08 -13.56
N ALA A 197 25.03 9.91 -12.91
CA ALA A 197 26.32 10.34 -13.42
C ALA A 197 26.70 9.54 -14.68
N GLN A 198 26.51 8.21 -14.67
CA GLN A 198 26.72 7.36 -15.85
C GLN A 198 25.79 7.77 -17.01
N ASP A 199 24.51 8.01 -16.73
CA ASP A 199 23.52 8.41 -17.73
C ASP A 199 23.84 9.78 -18.37
N ALA A 200 24.42 10.70 -17.60
CA ALA A 200 24.87 12.01 -18.06
C ALA A 200 26.15 11.91 -18.91
N ASP A 201 27.11 11.08 -18.50
CA ASP A 201 28.35 10.84 -19.25
C ASP A 201 28.08 10.15 -20.59
N VAL A 202 27.22 9.12 -20.60
CA VAL A 202 26.80 8.42 -21.83
C VAL A 202 26.10 9.39 -22.79
N ARG A 203 25.20 10.24 -22.28
CA ARG A 203 24.56 11.28 -23.10
C ARG A 203 25.58 12.29 -23.65
N GLY A 204 26.53 12.73 -22.83
CA GLY A 204 27.63 13.62 -23.23
C GLY A 204 28.48 13.02 -24.35
N LEU A 205 28.83 11.73 -24.24
CA LEU A 205 29.55 10.98 -25.26
C LEU A 205 28.76 10.86 -26.57
N THR A 206 27.46 10.55 -26.51
CA THR A 206 26.61 10.51 -27.71
C THR A 206 26.43 11.87 -28.39
N THR A 207 26.48 12.98 -27.65
CA THR A 207 26.44 14.32 -28.25
C THR A 207 27.76 14.72 -28.92
N LEU A 208 28.89 14.14 -28.49
CA LEU A 208 30.20 14.36 -29.09
C LEU A 208 30.46 13.48 -30.32
N THR A 209 29.74 12.37 -30.46
CA THR A 209 29.72 11.56 -31.69
C THR A 209 28.42 11.83 -32.46
N PRO A 210 28.35 12.80 -33.39
CA PRO A 210 27.22 12.84 -34.29
C PRO A 210 27.22 11.51 -35.05
N VAL A 211 26.15 10.75 -34.90
CA VAL A 211 25.93 9.53 -35.67
C VAL A 211 26.01 9.92 -37.14
N SER A 212 27.11 9.54 -37.80
CA SER A 212 27.15 9.40 -39.24
C SER A 212 26.20 8.28 -39.59
N GLU A 213 24.93 8.63 -39.79
CA GLU A 213 23.91 7.73 -40.32
C GLU A 213 24.18 7.54 -41.82
N SER A 214 25.16 6.67 -42.11
CA SER A 214 25.25 5.99 -43.39
C SER A 214 25.18 4.49 -43.11
N SER A 215 24.26 3.82 -43.79
CA SER A 215 24.10 2.35 -43.86
C SER A 215 23.12 1.71 -42.87
N LYS A 216 21.81 1.91 -43.07
CA LYS A 216 20.78 0.85 -42.90
C LYS A 216 19.56 1.09 -43.80
N VAL A 217 19.73 0.92 -45.11
CA VAL A 217 18.62 0.65 -46.05
C VAL A 217 19.03 -0.48 -46.99
N VAL A 218 19.27 -1.68 -46.44
CA VAL A 218 19.20 -2.95 -47.18
C VAL A 218 18.94 -4.04 -46.11
N VAL A 219 18.16 -5.06 -46.46
CA VAL A 219 17.77 -6.25 -45.67
C VAL A 219 16.43 -6.13 -44.92
N VAL A 220 15.37 -5.83 -45.67
CA VAL A 220 14.07 -6.50 -45.52
C VAL A 220 13.66 -6.95 -46.93
N GLU A 221 13.14 -8.17 -47.04
CA GLU A 221 12.68 -8.90 -48.26
C GLU A 221 13.76 -9.63 -49.09
N SER A 222 14.26 -10.72 -48.51
CA SER A 222 14.35 -12.00 -49.22
C SER A 222 13.22 -12.87 -48.69
N VAL A 223 12.08 -12.90 -49.39
CA VAL A 223 11.12 -14.01 -49.56
C VAL A 223 9.94 -13.44 -50.38
N MET A 224 9.75 -14.04 -51.56
CA MET A 224 8.76 -13.79 -52.63
C MET A 224 9.10 -12.72 -53.68
#